data_AF-A0A1E4U0I6-F1
#
_entry.id   AF-A0A1E4U0I6-F1
#
_cell.length_a   1.000
_cell.length_b   1.000
_cell.length_c   1.000
_cell.angle_alpha   90.00
_cell.angle_beta   90.00
_cell.angle_gamma   90.00
#
_symmetry.space_group_name_H-M   'P 1'
#
loop_
_entity.id
_entity.type
_entity.pdbx_description
1 polymer ?
#
loop_
_entity_poly.entity_id
_entity_poly.type
_entity_poly.pdbx_seq_one_letter_code
_entity_poly.pdbx_strand_id
1 'polypeptide(L)' 'DSSEQPFYVNAKQYHRILKRRIARAKLEESLKIARGRKPYLHESRHKHAMRRPRGQGGRFLTAAEIAERER' A
#
# COMPACT_ATOMS: atom_id res chain seq x y z
N ASP A 1 -20.12 5.14 29.06
CA ASP A 1 -20.63 4.07 28.18
C ASP A 1 -21.34 4.75 27.02
N SER A 2 -20.64 4.92 25.91
CA SER A 2 -21.10 5.68 24.73
C SER A 2 -21.65 4.75 23.66
N SER A 3 -22.24 3.64 24.12
CA SER A 3 -22.91 2.64 23.31
C SER A 3 -24.24 3.21 22.80
N GLU A 4 -24.41 3.18 21.47
CA GLU A 4 -25.70 3.28 20.79
C GLU A 4 -26.41 4.65 20.68
N GLN A 5 -25.73 5.70 20.22
CA GLN A 5 -26.46 6.66 19.38
C GLN A 5 -26.09 6.42 17.91
N PRO A 6 -26.98 5.78 17.12
CA PRO A 6 -26.75 5.61 15.71
C PRO A 6 -26.80 6.98 15.05
N PHE A 7 -25.65 7.45 14.55
CA PHE A 7 -25.62 8.59 13.65
C PHE A 7 -26.57 8.31 12.48
N TYR A 8 -27.49 9.24 12.20
CA TYR A 8 -28.41 9.09 11.10
C TYR A 8 -27.63 9.00 9.79
N VAL A 9 -27.77 7.86 9.12
CA VAL A 9 -27.20 7.60 7.80
C VAL A 9 -28.32 7.41 6.80
N ASN A 10 -27.97 7.32 5.52
CA ASN A 10 -28.94 7.00 4.49
C ASN A 10 -29.67 5.68 4.81
N ALA A 11 -31.00 5.73 4.84
CA ALA A 11 -31.87 4.60 5.17
C ALA A 11 -31.59 3.35 4.33
N LYS A 12 -31.26 3.52 3.04
CA LYS A 12 -30.94 2.40 2.11
C LYS A 12 -29.61 1.72 2.44
N GLN A 13 -28.75 2.36 3.24
CA GLN A 13 -27.39 1.89 3.51
C GLN A 13 -27.19 1.34 4.92
N TYR A 14 -28.03 1.71 5.89
CA TYR A 14 -27.86 1.39 7.31
C TYR A 14 -27.47 -0.08 7.58
N HIS A 15 -28.31 -1.03 7.15
CA HIS A 15 -28.05 -2.46 7.34
C HIS A 15 -26.74 -2.93 6.69
N ARG A 16 -26.40 -2.40 5.51
CA ARG A 16 -25.18 -2.77 4.78
C ARG A 16 -23.93 -2.19 5.44
N ILE A 17 -24.03 -0.99 6.02
CA ILE A 17 -22.95 -0.38 6.83
C ILE A 17 -22.63 -1.27 8.03
N LEU A 18 -23.65 -1.74 8.77
CA LEU A 18 -23.45 -2.65 9.90
C LEU A 18 -22.75 -3.96 9.48
N LYS A 19 -23.25 -4.62 8.43
CA LYS A 19 -22.61 -5.84 7.90
C LYS A 19 -21.15 -5.62 7.48
N ARG A 20 -20.85 -4.50 6.82
CA ARG A 20 -19.48 -4.14 6.40
C ARG A 20 -18.57 -3.79 7.58
N ARG A 21 -19.09 -3.20 8.66
CA ARG A 21 -18.32 -2.95 9.89
C ARG A 21 -17.88 -4.26 10.53
N ILE A 22 -18.79 -5.21 10.70
CA ILE A 22 -18.47 -6.55 11.24
C ILE A 22 -17.42 -7.25 10.36
N ALA A 23 -17.61 -7.23 9.03
CA ALA A 23 -16.66 -7.84 8.11
C ALA A 23 -15.26 -7.19 8.16
N ARG A 24 -15.18 -5.87 8.27
CA ARG A 24 -13.89 -5.17 8.44
C ARG A 24 -13.23 -5.50 9.77
N ALA A 25 -13.98 -5.53 10.88
CA ALA A 25 -13.44 -5.90 12.19
C ALA A 25 -12.82 -7.31 12.16
N LYS A 26 -13.53 -8.30 11.58
CA LYS A 26 -13.00 -9.65 11.38
C LYS A 26 -11.76 -9.68 10.48
N LEU A 27 -11.73 -8.84 9.44
CA LEU A 27 -10.59 -8.74 8.53
C LEU A 27 -9.38 -8.09 9.18
N GLU A 28 -9.57 -7.07 10.01
CA GLU A 28 -8.52 -6.38 10.77
C GLU A 28 -7.94 -7.25 11.89
N GLU A 29 -8.74 -8.14 12.47
CA GLU A 29 -8.28 -9.14 13.44
C GLU A 29 -7.45 -10.24 12.76
N SER A 30 -7.92 -10.75 11.62
CA SER A 30 -7.27 -11.86 10.91
C SER A 30 -6.05 -11.42 10.09
N LEU A 31 -6.17 -10.35 9.33
CA LEU A 31 -5.05 -9.71 8.66
C LEU A 31 -4.49 -8.69 9.64
N LYS A 32 -3.27 -8.93 10.14
CA LYS A 32 -2.46 -7.94 10.87
C LYS A 32 -2.12 -6.76 9.95
N ILE A 33 -3.13 -5.97 9.58
CA ILE A 33 -2.99 -4.82 8.68
C ILE A 33 -2.12 -3.81 9.42
N ALA A 34 -0.90 -3.63 8.92
CA ALA A 34 -0.02 -2.59 9.43
C ALA A 34 -0.73 -1.24 9.25
N ARG A 35 -0.85 -0.47 10.34
CA ARG A 35 -1.57 0.81 10.35
C ARG A 35 -0.95 1.87 9.42
N GLY A 36 0.29 1.68 8.96
CA GLY A 36 1.01 2.58 8.07
C GLY A 36 1.49 1.91 6.78
N ARG A 37 1.71 2.73 5.74
CA ARG A 37 2.31 2.28 4.48
C ARG A 37 3.79 1.98 4.71
N LYS A 38 4.27 0.85 4.21
CA LYS A 38 5.71 0.54 4.18
C LYS A 38 6.42 1.47 3.18
N PRO A 39 7.69 1.86 3.41
CA PRO A 39 8.46 2.67 2.45
C PRO A 39 8.62 1.99 1.09
N TYR A 40 8.63 0.65 1.08
CA TYR A 40 8.58 -0.20 -0.10
C TYR A 40 7.88 -1.51 0.24
N LEU A 41 7.34 -2.18 -0.78
CA LEU A 41 6.58 -3.41 -0.58
C LEU A 41 7.47 -4.66 -0.42
N HIS A 42 8.58 -4.72 -1.17
CA HIS A 42 9.45 -5.90 -1.24
C HIS A 42 10.92 -5.51 -1.13
N GLU A 43 11.62 -6.20 -0.23
CA GLU A 43 13.05 -5.97 0.03
C GLU A 43 13.92 -6.23 -1.21
N SER A 44 13.64 -7.31 -1.96
CA SER A 44 14.38 -7.65 -3.19
C SER A 44 14.26 -6.55 -4.25
N ARG A 45 13.07 -5.94 -4.40
CA ARG A 45 12.84 -4.85 -5.35
C ARG A 45 13.55 -3.57 -4.94
N HIS A 46 13.56 -3.26 -3.64
CA HIS A 46 14.31 -2.13 -3.13
C HIS A 46 15.81 -2.29 -3.39
N LYS A 47 16.38 -3.45 -3.04
CA LYS A 47 17.78 -3.79 -3.34
C LYS A 47 18.10 -3.73 -4.83
N HIS A 48 17.19 -4.20 -5.69
CA HIS A 48 17.34 -4.09 -7.14
C HIS A 48 17.40 -2.62 -7.59
N ALA A 49 16.45 -1.78 -7.17
CA ALA A 49 16.42 -0.37 -7.53
C ALA A 49 17.64 0.42 -7.02
N MET A 50 18.21 0.04 -5.87
CA MET A 50 19.44 0.65 -5.33
C MET A 50 20.70 0.24 -6.11
N ARG A 51 20.76 -0.99 -6.63
CA ARG A 51 21.92 -1.50 -7.40
C ARG A 51 21.95 -1.06 -8.86
N ARG A 52 20.83 -0.58 -9.42
CA ARG A 52 20.78 -0.19 -10.84
C ARG A 52 21.71 1.00 -11.14
N PRO A 53 22.49 0.94 -12.23
CA PRO A 53 23.34 2.06 -12.62
C PRO A 53 22.49 3.27 -13.00
N ARG A 54 22.96 4.46 -12.60
CA ARG A 54 22.27 5.73 -12.81
C ARG A 54 23.12 6.65 -13.67
N GLY A 55 22.46 7.46 -14.48
CA GLY A 55 23.07 8.57 -15.21
C GLY A 55 23.04 9.86 -14.39
N GLN A 56 23.47 10.95 -15.02
CA GLN A 56 23.36 12.29 -14.44
C GLN A 56 21.89 12.63 -14.15
N GLY A 57 21.61 13.23 -12.99
CA GLY A 57 20.23 13.54 -12.56
C GLY A 57 19.47 12.36 -11.93
N GLY A 58 20.12 11.24 -11.63
CA GLY A 58 19.56 10.16 -10.82
C GLY A 58 18.59 9.22 -11.55
N ARG A 59 18.36 9.43 -12.85
CA ARG A 59 17.63 8.51 -13.72
C ARG A 59 18.41 7.21 -13.87
N PHE A 60 17.70 6.09 -14.03
CA PHE A 60 18.35 4.85 -14.42
C PHE A 60 18.86 4.95 -15.85
N LEU A 61 20.03 4.37 -16.11
CA LEU A 61 20.53 4.27 -17.47
C LEU A 61 19.59 3.40 -18.32
N THR A 62 19.46 3.80 -19.58
CA THR A 62 18.83 3.01 -20.63
C THR A 62 19.74 1.84 -21.02
N ALA A 63 19.16 0.81 -21.66
CA ALA A 63 19.94 -0.35 -22.07
C ALA A 63 21.08 0.01 -23.05
N ALA A 64 20.85 1.00 -23.93
CA ALA A 64 21.85 1.48 -24.87
C ALA A 64 23.04 2.14 -24.15
N GLU A 65 22.76 3.02 -23.17
CA GLU A 65 23.80 3.69 -22.37
C GLU A 65 24.59 2.71 -21.50
N ILE A 66 23.94 1.64 -21.02
CA ILE A 66 24.63 0.56 -20.29
C ILE A 66 25.60 -0.18 -21.22
N ALA A 67 25.15 -0.56 -22.42
CA ALA A 67 25.97 -1.27 -23.40
C ALA A 67 27.13 -0.42 -23.94
N GLU A 68 27.00 0.91 -23.96
CA GLU A 68 28.09 1.82 -24.27
C GLU A 68 29.12 1.93 -23.14
N ARG A 69 28.68 1.87 -21.88
CA ARG A 69 29.57 1.92 -20.71
C ARG A 69 30.33 0.61 -20.45
N GLU A 70 29.74 -0.53 -20.81
CA GLU A 70 30.35 -1.86 -20.66
C GLU A 70 31.27 -2.24 -21.82
N ARG A 71 31.33 -1.42 -22.88
CA ARG A 71 32.31 -1.51 -23.96
C ARG A 71 33.68 -1.01 -23.50
#